data_AF-A0A2Y9BI99-F1
#
_entry.id   AF-A0A2Y9BI99-F1
#
_cell.length_a   1.000
_cell.length_b   1.000
_cell.length_c   1.000
_cell.angle_alpha   90.00
_cell.angle_beta   90.00
_cell.angle_gamma   90.00
#
_symmetry.space_group_name_H-M   'P 1'
#
loop_
_entity.id
_entity.type
_entity.pdbx_description
1 polymer ?
#
loop_
_entity_poly.entity_id
_entity_poly.type
_entity_poly.pdbx_seq_one_letter_code
_entity_poly.pdbx_strand_id
1 'polypeptide(L)' 'MSKLIPGNHKHLTIEDRRYIEQSLDESKSFREISKYLCKDPSTISDEVFKNRVANTWNKGSFNNPHNFCVHRFR' A
#
# COMPACT_ATOMS: atom_id res chain seq x y z
N MET A 1 -10.69 9.11 8.03
CA MET A 1 -10.86 7.82 8.73
C MET A 1 -12.30 7.37 8.63
N SER A 2 -12.51 6.10 8.31
CA SER A 2 -13.85 5.55 8.17
C SER A 2 -14.51 5.45 9.56
N LYS A 3 -15.58 6.23 9.81
CA LYS A 3 -16.32 6.20 11.09
C LYS A 3 -17.01 4.85 11.40
N LEU A 4 -16.97 3.93 10.44
CA LEU A 4 -17.70 2.66 10.43
C LEU A 4 -16.88 1.48 10.98
N ILE A 5 -15.56 1.61 11.09
CA ILE A 5 -14.70 0.52 11.54
C ILE A 5 -14.04 0.97 12.85
N PRO A 6 -14.31 0.31 13.99
CA PRO A 6 -13.63 0.62 15.23
C PRO A 6 -12.15 0.30 15.05
N GLY A 7 -11.31 1.34 15.06
CA GLY A 7 -9.87 1.21 14.85
C GLY A 7 -9.23 0.52 16.04
N ASN A 8 -8.56 -0.60 15.81
CA ASN A 8 -7.69 -1.21 16.80
C ASN A 8 -6.30 -0.56 16.70
N HIS A 9 -5.87 0.21 17.70
CA HIS A 9 -4.57 0.93 17.73
C HIS A 9 -3.33 0.02 17.82
N LYS A 10 -3.50 -1.31 17.81
CA LYS A 10 -2.39 -2.27 17.78
C LYS A 10 -1.75 -2.36 16.38
N HIS A 11 -0.48 -2.75 16.33
CA HIS A 11 0.19 -3.07 15.07
C HIS A 11 -0.36 -4.36 14.44
N LEU A 12 -0.18 -4.50 13.11
CA LEU A 12 -0.48 -5.74 12.39
C LEU A 12 0.48 -6.85 12.82
N THR A 13 -0.08 -8.00 13.17
CA THR A 13 0.68 -9.21 13.46
C THR A 13 1.16 -9.88 12.17
N ILE A 14 1.94 -10.94 12.27
CA ILE A 14 2.36 -11.73 11.10
C ILE A 14 1.16 -12.44 10.48
N GLU A 15 0.26 -12.99 11.29
CA GLU A 15 -0.96 -13.65 10.81
C GLU A 15 -1.90 -12.68 10.09
N ASP A 16 -2.02 -11.43 10.60
CA ASP A 16 -2.82 -10.41 9.91
C ASP A 16 -2.27 -10.10 8.52
N ARG A 17 -0.94 -10.09 8.35
CA ARG A 17 -0.31 -9.86 7.04
C ARG A 17 -0.55 -11.02 6.09
N ARG A 18 -0.42 -12.27 6.54
CA ARG A 18 -0.77 -13.46 5.75
C ARG A 18 -2.22 -13.43 5.31
N TYR A 19 -3.12 -13.01 6.20
CA TYR A 19 -4.54 -12.85 5.86
C TYR A 19 -4.77 -11.78 4.78
N ILE A 20 -4.07 -10.65 4.86
CA ILE A 20 -4.13 -9.61 3.82
C ILE A 20 -3.66 -10.18 2.49
N GLU A 21 -2.52 -10.88 2.45
CA GLU A 21 -1.99 -11.51 1.23
C GLU A 21 -3.00 -12.47 0.60
N GLN A 22 -3.50 -13.45 1.38
CA GLN A 22 -4.51 -14.40 0.88
C GLN A 22 -5.79 -13.71 0.40
N SER A 23 -6.26 -12.70 1.13
CA SER A 23 -7.47 -11.97 0.75
C SER A 23 -7.29 -11.18 -0.55
N LEU A 24 -6.08 -10.72 -0.84
CA LEU A 24 -5.75 -10.05 -2.11
C LEU A 24 -5.68 -11.05 -3.26
N ASP A 25 -5.17 -12.25 -3.04
CA ASP A 25 -5.21 -13.34 -4.04
C ASP A 25 -6.66 -13.71 -4.39
N GLU A 26 -7.55 -13.66 -3.39
CA GLU A 26 -9.00 -13.82 -3.58
C GLU A 26 -9.69 -12.57 -4.18
N SER A 27 -8.93 -11.52 -4.54
CA SER A 27 -9.44 -10.26 -5.08
C SER A 27 -10.43 -9.52 -4.18
N LYS A 28 -10.35 -9.71 -2.85
CA LYS A 28 -11.19 -8.99 -1.90
C LYS A 28 -10.82 -7.51 -1.84
N SER A 29 -11.84 -6.68 -1.61
CA SER A 29 -11.64 -5.24 -1.46
C SER A 29 -10.99 -4.91 -0.11
N PHE A 30 -10.19 -3.83 -0.05
CA PHE A 30 -9.62 -3.36 1.22
C PHE A 30 -10.68 -3.08 2.29
N ARG A 31 -11.89 -2.65 1.88
CA ARG A 31 -13.02 -2.39 2.78
C ARG A 31 -13.59 -3.68 3.41
N GLU A 32 -13.42 -4.81 2.75
CA GLU A 32 -13.85 -6.10 3.27
C GLU A 32 -12.81 -6.65 4.26
N ILE A 33 -11.54 -6.62 3.86
CA ILE A 33 -10.39 -7.00 4.70
C ILE A 33 -10.36 -6.15 5.99
N SER A 34 -10.64 -4.85 5.87
CA SER A 34 -10.68 -3.90 6.98
C SER A 34 -11.72 -4.25 8.04
N LYS A 35 -12.86 -4.81 7.63
CA LYS A 35 -13.92 -5.23 8.56
C LYS A 35 -13.50 -6.44 9.37
N TYR A 36 -12.78 -7.37 8.76
CA TYR A 36 -12.30 -8.57 9.43
C TYR A 36 -11.19 -8.25 10.44
N LEU A 37 -10.21 -7.44 10.04
CA LEU A 37 -9.06 -7.09 10.90
C LEU A 37 -9.34 -5.95 11.88
N CYS A 38 -10.49 -5.28 11.78
CA CYS A 38 -10.81 -4.05 12.51
C CYS A 38 -9.70 -2.99 12.39
N LYS A 39 -9.21 -2.80 11.16
CA LYS A 39 -8.21 -1.79 10.77
C LYS A 39 -8.81 -0.83 9.78
N ASP A 40 -8.33 0.40 9.73
CA ASP A 40 -8.79 1.32 8.68
C ASP A 40 -8.27 0.83 7.30
N PRO A 41 -9.08 0.93 6.23
CA PRO A 41 -8.64 0.52 4.89
C PRO A 41 -7.35 1.20 4.44
N SER A 42 -7.08 2.42 4.90
CA SER A 42 -5.81 3.12 4.63
C SER A 42 -4.61 2.39 5.24
N THR A 43 -4.74 1.85 6.46
CA THR A 43 -3.68 1.08 7.11
C THR A 43 -3.34 -0.19 6.31
N ILE A 44 -4.36 -0.87 5.77
CA ILE A 44 -4.14 -2.04 4.91
C ILE A 44 -3.48 -1.61 3.59
N SER A 45 -3.96 -0.52 2.98
CA SER A 45 -3.36 0.02 1.74
C SER A 45 -1.89 0.38 1.92
N ASP A 46 -1.53 1.02 3.04
CA ASP A 46 -0.15 1.39 3.34
C ASP A 46 0.73 0.16 3.54
N GLU A 47 0.24 -0.88 4.22
CA GLU A 47 0.97 -2.14 4.38
C GLU A 47 1.24 -2.80 3.04
N VAL A 48 0.22 -2.88 2.18
CA VAL A 48 0.35 -3.45 0.83
C VAL A 48 1.33 -2.64 0.00
N PHE A 49 1.23 -1.31 0.01
CA PHE A 49 2.13 -0.46 -0.78
C PHE A 49 3.58 -0.54 -0.32
N LYS A 50 3.83 -0.64 1.00
CA LYS A 50 5.17 -0.78 1.57
C LYS A 50 5.86 -2.08 1.18
N ASN A 51 5.11 -3.18 1.13
CA ASN A 51 5.66 -4.51 0.86
C ASN A 51 5.60 -4.92 -0.61
N ARG A 52 4.80 -4.22 -1.44
CA ARG A 52 4.77 -4.48 -2.86
C ARG A 52 6.02 -3.92 -3.51
N VAL A 53 6.77 -4.78 -4.20
CA VAL A 53 7.87 -4.33 -5.06
C VAL A 53 7.27 -3.53 -6.21
N ALA A 54 7.26 -2.21 -6.08
CA ALA A 54 6.89 -1.32 -7.16
C ALA A 54 8.00 -1.36 -8.21
N ASN A 55 7.64 -1.56 -9.47
CA ASN A 55 8.58 -1.38 -10.58
C ASN A 55 8.87 0.13 -10.73
N THR A 56 9.84 0.61 -9.96
CA THR A 56 10.30 2.01 -9.96
C THR A 56 11.33 2.26 -11.06
N TRP A 57 11.74 1.24 -11.82
CA TRP A 57 12.72 1.35 -12.90
C TRP A 57 12.38 2.50 -13.87
N ASN A 58 11.10 2.68 -14.16
CA ASN A 58 10.60 3.73 -15.06
C ASN A 58 10.06 4.98 -14.34
N LYS A 59 9.99 5.00 -13.01
CA LYS A 59 9.47 6.12 -12.21
C LYS A 59 10.58 6.71 -11.34
N GLY A 60 11.17 7.82 -11.80
CA GLY A 60 12.11 8.61 -11.00
C GLY A 60 13.60 8.28 -11.18
N SER A 61 13.97 7.40 -12.12
CA SER A 61 15.38 7.23 -12.48
C SER A 61 15.93 8.55 -13.06
N PHE A 62 17.11 8.98 -12.58
CA PHE A 62 17.85 10.12 -13.15
C PHE A 62 18.13 9.92 -14.65
N ASN A 63 18.27 8.66 -15.06
CA ASN A 63 18.51 8.29 -16.46
C ASN A 63 17.21 8.16 -17.28
N ASN A 64 16.03 8.45 -16.72
CA ASN A 64 14.80 8.51 -17.50
C ASN A 64 14.89 9.75 -18.42
N PRO A 65 14.90 9.59 -19.76
CA PRO A 65 15.00 10.70 -20.71
C PRO A 65 13.88 11.74 -20.54
N HIS A 66 12.71 11.31 -20.04
CA HIS A 66 11.56 12.18 -19.79
C HIS A 66 11.72 13.06 -18.54
N ASN A 67 12.71 12.79 -17.68
CA ASN A 67 12.97 13.55 -16.44
C ASN A 67 14.13 14.55 -16.58
N PHE A 68 14.83 14.61 -17.71
CA PHE A 68 15.94 15.55 -17.90
C PHE A 68 15.42 16.98 -18.11
N CYS A 69 15.67 17.86 -17.14
CA CYS A 69 15.39 19.28 -17.28
C CYS A 69 16.44 19.94 -18.18
N VAL A 70 15.98 20.56 -19.28
CA VAL A 70 16.83 21.26 -20.28
C VAL A 70 17.59 22.46 -19.71
N HIS A 71 17.20 22.97 -18.54
CA HIS A 71 17.83 24.11 -17.87
C HIS A 71 18.74 23.71 -16.69
N ARG A 72 18.95 22.41 -16.43
CA ARG A 72 19.62 21.96 -15.21
C ARG A 72 21.08 22.44 -15.06
N PHE A 73 21.78 22.64 -16.18
CA PHE A 73 23.20 23.00 -16.22
C PHE A 73 23.46 24.37 -16.83
N ARG A 74 22.42 25.20 -16.97
CA ARG A 74 22.49 26.54 -17.52
C ARG A 74 22.27 27.55 -16.41
#